data_AF-A0A6L8EK41-F1
#
_entry.id   AF-A0A6L8EK41-F1
#
_cell.length_a   1.000
_cell.length_b   1.000
_cell.length_c   1.000
_cell.angle_alpha   90.00
_cell.angle_beta   90.00
_cell.angle_gamma   90.00
#
_symmetry.space_group_name_H-M   'P 1'
#
loop_
_entity.id
_entity.type
_entity.pdbx_description
1 polymer ?
#
loop_
_entity_poly.entity_id
_entity_poly.type
_entity_poly.pdbx_seq_one_letter_code
_entity_poly.pdbx_strand_id
1 'polypeptide(L)'
;MHISLTPELEARVKSKVATGMYNNASEVIREALRFMDQNEKLLYLLKSERLRYEVAQGAIEAEQGNFSPRTVQDILDDMNS
;
A
#
# COMPACT_ATOMS: atom_id res chain seq x y z
N MET A 1 -15.62 11.44 20.72
CA MET A 1 -14.60 12.00 19.79
C MET A 1 -15.29 12.26 18.46
N HIS A 2 -15.17 13.46 17.89
CA HIS A 2 -15.67 13.74 16.55
C HIS A 2 -14.52 13.66 15.56
N ILE A 3 -14.69 12.84 14.53
CA ILE A 3 -13.72 12.66 13.44
C ILE A 3 -14.44 13.09 12.17
N SER A 4 -13.87 14.05 11.46
CA SER A 4 -14.40 14.50 10.17
C SER A 4 -13.91 13.57 9.07
N LEU A 5 -14.83 13.07 8.26
CA LEU A 5 -14.53 12.26 7.08
C LEU A 5 -14.73 13.10 5.82
N THR A 6 -14.03 12.74 4.75
CA THR A 6 -14.38 13.25 3.42
C THR A 6 -15.77 12.72 3.02
N PRO A 7 -16.50 13.40 2.12
CA PRO A 7 -17.83 12.95 1.69
C PRO A 7 -17.84 11.51 1.15
N GLU A 8 -16.77 11.11 0.44
CA GLU A 8 -16.62 9.76 -0.09
C GLU A 8 -16.50 8.71 1.03
N LEU A 9 -15.66 8.97 2.04
CA LEU A 9 -15.49 8.06 3.18
C LEU A 9 -16.76 7.96 4.02
N GLU A 10 -17.47 9.08 4.21
CA GLU A 10 -18.75 9.09 4.89
C GLU A 10 -19.79 8.24 4.14
N ALA A 11 -19.86 8.36 2.81
CA ALA A 11 -20.76 7.55 1.97
C ALA A 11 -20.45 6.05 2.10
N ARG A 12 -19.17 5.66 2.12
CA ARG A 12 -18.75 4.27 2.33
C ARG A 12 -19.16 3.75 3.71
N VAL A 13 -18.98 4.55 4.76
CA VAL A 13 -19.40 4.16 6.13
C VAL A 13 -20.92 4.02 6.21
N LYS A 14 -21.68 4.97 5.67
CA LYS A 14 -23.16 4.89 5.60
C LYS A 14 -23.63 3.65 4.86
N SER A 15 -23.01 3.33 3.71
CA SER A 15 -23.33 2.13 2.94
C SER A 15 -23.10 0.85 3.75
N LYS A 16 -21.99 0.76 4.49
CA LYS A 16 -21.71 -0.40 5.36
C LYS A 16 -22.72 -0.55 6.49
N VAL A 17 -23.10 0.53 7.16
CA VAL A 17 -24.15 0.49 8.20
C VAL A 17 -25.50 0.07 7.59
N ALA A 18 -25.85 0.58 6.41
CA ALA A 18 -27.11 0.25 5.72
C ALA A 18 -27.26 -1.25 5.38
N THR A 19 -26.17 -2.02 5.34
CA THR A 19 -26.24 -3.48 5.17
C THR A 19 -26.85 -4.21 6.37
N GLY A 20 -26.93 -3.55 7.53
CA GLY A 20 -27.34 -4.18 8.80
C GLY A 20 -26.23 -4.97 9.49
N MET A 21 -25.05 -5.11 8.87
CA MET A 21 -23.89 -5.81 9.47
C MET A 21 -23.22 -5.03 10.61
N TYR A 22 -23.46 -3.72 10.69
CA TYR A 22 -22.89 -2.83 11.69
C TYR A 22 -24.00 -1.97 12.31
N ASN A 23 -23.97 -1.77 13.63
CA ASN A 23 -24.99 -1.00 14.34
C ASN A 23 -24.79 0.51 14.17
N ASN A 24 -23.55 0.96 13.97
CA ASN A 24 -23.22 2.37 13.87
C ASN A 24 -21.87 2.61 13.16
N ALA A 25 -21.63 3.87 12.78
CA ALA A 25 -20.40 4.31 12.13
C ALA A 25 -19.13 4.03 12.97
N SER A 26 -19.23 4.09 14.30
CA SER A 26 -18.05 3.88 15.16
C SER A 26 -17.57 2.43 15.11
N GLU A 27 -18.46 1.45 14.91
CA GLU A 27 -18.07 0.05 14.70
C GLU A 27 -17.32 -0.13 13.39
N VAL A 28 -17.84 0.43 12.29
CA VAL A 28 -17.18 0.40 10.97
C VAL A 28 -15.77 0.99 11.05
N ILE A 29 -15.62 2.15 11.70
CA ILE A 29 -14.32 2.82 11.85
C ILE A 29 -13.36 1.99 12.72
N ARG A 30 -13.82 1.45 13.86
CA ARG A 30 -12.97 0.62 14.72
C ARG A 30 -12.50 -0.64 14.01
N GLU A 31 -13.36 -1.29 13.23
CA GLU A 31 -12.99 -2.47 12.47
C GLU A 31 -12.00 -2.14 11.35
N ALA A 32 -12.22 -1.03 10.64
CA ALA A 32 -11.27 -0.55 9.63
C ALA A 32 -9.89 -0.28 10.22
N LEU A 33 -9.80 0.39 11.38
CA LEU A 33 -8.53 0.63 12.07
C LEU A 33 -7.87 -0.68 12.53
N ARG A 34 -8.62 -1.61 13.12
CA ARG A 34 -8.08 -2.92 13.49
C ARG A 34 -7.55 -3.69 12.28
N PHE A 35 -8.26 -3.64 11.17
CA PHE A 35 -7.83 -4.24 9.91
C PHE A 35 -6.53 -3.57 9.40
N MET A 36 -6.44 -2.23 9.46
CA MET A 36 -5.22 -1.51 9.08
C MET A 36 -4.02 -1.96 9.92
N ASP A 37 -4.16 -1.98 11.25
CA ASP A 37 -3.08 -2.38 12.16
C ASP A 37 -2.62 -3.83 11.94
N GLN A 38 -3.56 -4.74 11.67
CA GLN A 38 -3.27 -6.14 11.41
C GLN A 38 -2.55 -6.34 10.07
N ASN A 39 -2.91 -5.58 9.04
CA ASN A 39 -2.37 -5.75 7.70
C ASN A 39 -1.09 -4.95 7.44
N GLU A 40 -0.84 -3.88 8.19
CA GLU A 40 0.36 -3.06 8.00
C GLU A 40 1.65 -3.89 8.09
N LYS A 41 1.74 -4.77 9.10
CA LYS A 41 2.89 -5.67 9.28
C LYS A 41 3.04 -6.66 8.12
N LEU A 42 1.93 -7.24 7.67
CA LEU A 42 1.94 -8.19 6.56
C LEU A 42 2.39 -7.51 5.26
N LEU A 43 1.83 -6.34 4.96
CA LEU A 43 2.20 -5.53 3.79
C LEU A 43 3.67 -5.13 3.83
N TYR A 44 4.18 -4.73 5.00
CA TYR A 44 5.58 -4.41 5.19
C TYR A 44 6.48 -5.61 4.89
N LEU A 45 6.16 -6.79 5.45
CA LEU A 45 6.92 -8.01 5.23
C LEU A 45 6.95 -8.40 3.74
N LEU A 46 5.80 -8.39 3.07
CA LEU A 46 5.72 -8.72 1.64
C LEU A 46 6.53 -7.75 0.77
N LYS A 47 6.42 -6.44 1.03
CA LYS A 47 7.22 -5.42 0.32
C LYS A 47 8.71 -5.58 0.59
N SER A 48 9.08 -5.89 1.82
CA SER A 48 10.49 -6.07 2.22
C SER A 48 11.11 -7.32 1.61
N GLU A 49 10.39 -8.45 1.59
CA GLU A 49 10.83 -9.68 0.92
C GLU A 49 10.99 -9.46 -0.58
N ARG A 50 10.03 -8.80 -1.23
CA ARG A 50 10.13 -8.45 -2.65
C ARG A 50 11.35 -7.58 -2.92
N LEU A 51 11.59 -6.56 -2.10
CA LEU A 51 12.74 -5.67 -2.25
C LEU A 51 14.05 -6.44 -2.06
N ARG A 52 14.15 -7.28 -1.02
CA ARG A 52 15.34 -8.12 -0.79
C ARG A 52 15.63 -9.02 -1.99
N TYR A 53 14.60 -9.66 -2.54
CA TYR A 53 14.74 -10.53 -3.70
C TYR A 53 15.29 -9.76 -4.92
N GLU A 54 14.66 -8.64 -5.28
CA GLU A 54 15.06 -7.85 -6.46
C GLU A 54 16.46 -7.24 -6.30
N VAL A 55 16.80 -6.74 -5.11
CA VAL A 55 18.16 -6.24 -4.82
C VAL A 55 19.19 -7.34 -4.91
N ALA A 56 18.89 -8.55 -4.43
CA ALA A 56 19.81 -9.69 -4.54
C ALA A 56 20.04 -10.09 -6.00
N GLN A 57 19.01 -10.08 -6.85
CA GLN A 57 19.18 -10.33 -8.29
C GLN A 57 20.08 -9.27 -8.93
N GLY A 58 19.81 -7.98 -8.68
CA GLY A 58 20.65 -6.90 -9.20
C GLY A 58 22.10 -6.96 -8.70
N ALA A 59 22.34 -7.42 -7.47
CA ALA A 59 23.70 -7.62 -6.95
C ALA A 59 24.44 -8.74 -7.70
N ILE A 60 23.76 -9.87 -7.99
CA ILE A 60 24.33 -10.97 -8.78
C ILE A 60 24.68 -10.51 -10.20
N GLU A 61 23.78 -9.75 -10.84
CA GLU A 61 24.02 -9.18 -12.17
C GLU A 61 25.21 -8.21 -12.15
N ALA A 62 25.29 -7.35 -11.14
CA ALA A 62 26.39 -6.40 -10.97
C ALA A 62 27.74 -7.09 -10.75
N GLU A 63 27.80 -8.16 -9.95
CA GLU A 63 29.01 -8.97 -9.76
C GLU A 63 29.48 -9.61 -11.08
N GLN A 64 28.56 -9.91 -11.98
CA GLN A 64 28.85 -10.43 -13.33
C GLN A 64 29.17 -9.32 -14.34
N GLY A 65 29.13 -8.05 -13.94
CA GLY A 65 29.34 -6.90 -14.83
C GLY A 65 28.15 -6.58 -15.73
N ASN A 66 26.99 -7.19 -15.48
CA ASN A 66 25.77 -6.98 -16.25
C ASN A 66 25.05 -5.74 -15.72
N PHE A 67 25.37 -4.59 -16.31
CA PHE A 67 24.70 -3.32 -16.00
C PHE A 67 23.84 -2.88 -17.18
N SER A 68 22.73 -2.20 -16.87
CA SER A 68 21.95 -1.50 -17.88
C SER A 68 22.81 -0.42 -18.55
N PRO A 69 22.77 -0.30 -19.89
CA PRO A 69 23.43 0.81 -20.58
C PRO A 69 22.66 2.13 -20.44
N ARG A 70 21.44 2.09 -19.88
CA ARG A 70 20.61 3.28 -19.66
C ARG A 70 21.11 4.09 -18.47
N THR A 71 21.09 5.40 -18.63
CA THR A 71 21.34 6.35 -17.55
C THR A 71 20.10 6.49 -16.66
N VAL A 72 20.29 7.09 -15.48
CA VAL A 72 19.16 7.46 -14.61
C VAL A 72 18.21 8.43 -15.31
N GLN A 73 18.72 9.32 -16.17
CA GLN A 73 17.88 10.27 -16.90
C GLN A 73 16.96 9.56 -17.89
N ASP A 74 17.50 8.58 -18.65
CA ASP A 74 16.71 7.80 -19.60
C ASP A 74 15.54 7.10 -18.90
N ILE A 75 15.71 6.67 -17.65
CA ILE A 75 14.66 5.98 -16.87
C ILE A 75 13.61 6.98 -16.36
N LEU A 76 14.02 8.17 -15.92
CA LEU A 76 13.09 9.20 -15.42
C LEU A 76 12.18 9.75 -16.52
N ASP A 77 12.66 9.82 -17.76
CA ASP A 77 11.89 10.30 -18.90
C ASP A 77 10.72 9.35 -19.24
N ASP A 78 10.89 8.04 -19.07
CA ASP A 78 9.82 7.03 -19.26
C ASP A 78 8.71 7.13 -18.20
N MET A 79 8.98 7.66 -17.00
CA MET A 79 7.99 7.75 -15.92
C MET A 79 7.05 8.94 -16.05
N ASN A 80 7.44 9.95 -16.84
CA ASN A 80 6.70 11.19 -17.03
C ASN A 80 5.95 11.26 -18.38
N SER A 81 6.00 10.16 -19.16
CA SER A 81 5.27 9.98 -20.42
C SER A 81 4.00 9.15 -20.24
#